data_AF-A0A9E8EJE3-F1
#
_entry.id   AF-A0A9E8EJE3-F1
#
_cell.length_a   1.000
_cell.length_b   1.000
_cell.length_c   1.000
_cell.angle_alpha   90.00
_cell.angle_beta   90.00
_cell.angle_gamma   90.00
#
_symmetry.space_group_name_H-M   'P 1'
#
loop_
_entity.id
_entity.type
_entity.pdbx_description
1 polymer ?
#
loop_
_entity_poly.entity_id
_entity_poly.type
_entity_poly.pdbx_seq_one_letter_code
_entity_poly.pdbx_strand_id
1 'polypeptide(L)'
;MEWSIPMKIFAYWFIAIVVGLLFFRKETFTFNANFDTRRKVLLSLSLLIVAFNAFVYTNSTYDGGRPLDIASVLLFTFGNGIAETFMFYAAFVIGEKLVGFASKNSMALFIGGFVFFMVYSGLIHGLFWIELLPEHVNQESPLKPLFMPTQILIAGSWALSFFWYRDLPSVFVLHGLVDLTMILNVKFSLFG
;
A
#
# COMPACT_ATOMS: atom_id res chain seq x y z
N MET A 1 -27.10 10.10 -10.75
CA MET A 1 -26.00 11.07 -10.63
C MET A 1 -24.74 10.24 -10.50
N GLU A 2 -23.92 10.16 -11.55
CA GLU A 2 -22.67 9.39 -11.50
C GLU A 2 -21.64 10.17 -10.68
N TRP A 3 -20.95 9.49 -9.76
CA TRP A 3 -19.91 10.11 -8.96
C TRP A 3 -18.64 10.25 -9.79
N SER A 4 -17.98 11.41 -9.69
CA SER A 4 -16.65 11.59 -10.30
C SER A 4 -15.63 10.65 -9.65
N ILE A 5 -14.56 10.32 -10.37
CA ILE A 5 -13.48 9.47 -9.85
C ILE A 5 -12.91 10.02 -8.53
N PRO A 6 -12.61 11.33 -8.39
CA PRO A 6 -12.17 11.89 -7.10
C PRO A 6 -13.17 11.67 -5.97
N MET A 7 -14.48 11.83 -6.22
CA MET A 7 -15.51 11.59 -5.20
C MET A 7 -15.53 10.12 -4.76
N LYS A 8 -15.39 9.18 -5.70
CA LYS A 8 -15.30 7.74 -5.39
C LYS A 8 -14.09 7.44 -4.50
N ILE A 9 -12.92 8.01 -4.81
CA ILE A 9 -11.68 7.83 -4.03
C ILE A 9 -11.81 8.43 -2.63
N PHE A 10 -12.28 9.67 -2.50
CA PHE A 10 -12.42 10.31 -1.19
C PHE A 10 -13.47 9.61 -0.32
N ALA A 11 -14.57 9.14 -0.91
CA ALA A 11 -15.56 8.34 -0.19
C ALA A 11 -14.96 7.02 0.29
N TYR A 12 -14.20 6.34 -0.57
CA TYR A 12 -13.45 5.14 -0.22
C TYR A 12 -12.47 5.41 0.94
N TRP A 13 -11.64 6.45 0.85
CA TRP A 13 -10.70 6.81 1.90
C TRP A 13 -11.38 7.14 3.22
N PHE A 14 -12.51 7.85 3.18
CA PHE A 14 -13.30 8.11 4.39
C PHE A 14 -13.77 6.81 5.05
N ILE A 15 -14.35 5.89 4.27
CA ILE A 15 -14.78 4.57 4.77
C ILE A 15 -13.59 3.79 5.32
N ALA A 16 -12.46 3.78 4.59
CA ALA A 16 -11.25 3.10 4.98
C ALA A 16 -10.67 3.60 6.31
N ILE A 17 -10.66 4.91 6.52
CA ILE A 17 -10.23 5.52 7.79
C ILE A 17 -11.21 5.15 8.91
N VAL A 18 -12.52 5.20 8.69
CA VAL A 18 -13.50 4.81 9.71
C VAL A 18 -13.32 3.34 10.11
N VAL A 19 -13.23 2.43 9.13
CA VAL A 19 -12.96 1.00 9.36
C VAL A 19 -11.63 0.84 10.11
N GLY A 20 -10.57 1.50 9.62
CA GLY A 20 -9.25 1.47 10.24
C GLY A 20 -9.25 1.85 11.71
N LEU A 21 -9.87 2.98 12.03
CA LEU A 21 -9.96 3.48 13.40
C LEU A 21 -10.87 2.63 14.30
N LEU A 22 -11.86 1.92 13.76
CA LEU A 22 -12.69 1.00 14.55
C LEU A 22 -11.97 -0.32 14.86
N PHE A 23 -11.27 -0.90 13.89
CA PHE A 23 -10.66 -2.22 14.02
C PHE A 23 -9.22 -2.18 14.53
N PHE A 24 -8.48 -1.09 14.27
CA PHE A 24 -7.04 -1.00 14.50
C PHE A 24 -6.63 0.20 15.36
N ARG A 25 -7.57 0.79 16.10
CA ARG A 25 -7.31 1.96 16.96
C ARG A 25 -6.05 1.80 17.81
N LYS A 26 -5.90 0.64 18.44
CA LYS A 26 -4.78 0.36 19.32
C LYS A 26 -3.49 0.34 18.52
N GLU A 27 -3.45 -0.42 17.44
CA GLU A 27 -2.30 -0.55 16.56
C GLU A 27 -1.89 0.79 15.93
N THR A 28 -2.87 1.68 15.64
CA THR A 28 -2.62 3.02 15.11
C THR A 28 -1.97 3.97 16.13
N PHE A 29 -2.47 4.00 17.37
CA PHE A 29 -2.07 5.02 18.35
C PHE A 29 -1.10 4.53 19.43
N THR A 30 -0.88 3.21 19.55
CA THR A 30 0.11 2.64 20.48
C THR A 30 1.32 2.16 19.70
N PHE A 31 2.25 3.08 19.46
CA PHE A 31 3.53 2.75 18.84
C PHE A 31 4.46 2.07 19.85
N ASN A 32 4.80 0.81 19.61
CA ASN A 32 5.80 0.12 20.42
C ASN A 32 7.20 0.61 20.04
N ALA A 33 7.83 1.38 20.92
CA ALA A 33 9.18 1.91 20.72
C ALA A 33 10.31 0.89 21.01
N ASN A 34 9.98 -0.32 21.47
CA ASN A 34 10.97 -1.37 21.71
C ASN A 34 11.14 -2.23 20.44
N PHE A 35 12.24 -2.02 19.75
CA PHE A 35 12.58 -2.71 18.51
C PHE A 35 13.60 -3.81 18.78
N ASP A 36 13.15 -5.06 18.75
CA ASP A 36 14.06 -6.20 18.73
C ASP A 36 14.86 -6.27 17.41
N THR A 37 15.91 -7.08 17.38
CA THR A 37 16.77 -7.23 16.19
C THR A 37 15.99 -7.69 14.97
N ARG A 38 15.00 -8.57 15.13
CA ARG A 38 14.21 -9.12 14.02
C ARG A 38 13.36 -8.02 13.38
N ARG A 39 12.73 -7.15 14.17
CA ARG A 39 11.94 -6.00 13.69
C ARG A 39 12.83 -4.99 12.99
N LYS A 40 14.01 -4.67 13.55
CA LYS A 40 14.98 -3.77 12.91
C LYS A 40 15.40 -4.28 11.54
N VAL A 41 15.78 -5.56 11.45
CA VAL A 41 16.17 -6.19 10.17
C VAL A 41 15.01 -6.16 9.18
N LEU A 42 13.80 -6.51 9.61
CA LEU A 42 12.61 -6.49 8.75
C LEU A 42 12.34 -5.10 8.19
N LEU A 43 12.38 -4.05 9.01
CA LEU A 43 12.12 -2.68 8.56
C LEU A 43 13.23 -2.13 7.68
N SER A 44 14.50 -2.43 8.00
CA SER A 44 15.62 -2.07 7.13
C SER A 44 15.51 -2.73 5.75
N LEU A 45 15.16 -4.02 5.71
CA LEU A 45 14.92 -4.73 4.45
C LEU A 45 13.69 -4.15 3.71
N SER A 46 12.63 -3.81 4.43
CA SER A 46 11.43 -3.19 3.86
C SER A 46 11.78 -1.84 3.22
N LEU A 47 12.61 -1.03 3.87
CA LEU A 47 13.09 0.24 3.32
C LEU A 47 13.96 0.03 2.07
N LEU A 48 14.83 -0.99 2.06
CA LEU A 48 15.63 -1.35 0.88
C LEU A 48 14.74 -1.80 -0.29
N ILE A 49 13.67 -2.56 0.00
CA ILE A 49 12.67 -2.96 -1.01
C ILE A 49 11.96 -1.72 -1.56
N VAL A 50 11.56 -0.77 -0.71
CA VAL A 50 10.94 0.51 -1.14
C VAL A 50 11.92 1.33 -1.99
N ALA A 51 13.20 1.41 -1.62
CA ALA A 51 14.21 2.10 -2.41
C ALA A 51 14.45 1.42 -3.77
N PHE A 52 14.48 0.09 -3.79
CA PHE A 52 14.57 -0.69 -5.04
C PHE A 52 13.34 -0.48 -5.92
N ASN A 53 12.14 -0.44 -5.32
CA ASN A 53 10.91 -0.08 -6.02
C ASN A 53 11.01 1.31 -6.62
N ALA A 54 11.48 2.30 -5.85
CA ALA A 54 11.63 3.66 -6.34
C ALA A 54 12.57 3.72 -7.56
N PHE A 55 13.68 2.98 -7.51
CA PHE A 55 14.61 2.84 -8.63
C PHE A 55 13.93 2.20 -9.86
N VAL A 56 13.29 1.04 -9.69
CA VAL A 56 12.59 0.33 -10.77
C VAL A 56 11.49 1.19 -11.38
N TYR A 57 10.66 1.82 -10.55
CA TYR A 57 9.53 2.63 -10.95
C TYR A 57 9.98 3.87 -11.73
N THR A 58 10.97 4.62 -11.20
CA THR A 58 11.52 5.82 -11.85
C THR A 58 12.12 5.50 -13.22
N ASN A 59 12.77 4.35 -13.39
CA ASN A 59 13.38 3.95 -14.66
C ASN A 59 12.40 3.22 -15.62
N SER A 60 11.13 3.10 -15.23
CA SER A 60 10.11 2.38 -16.01
C SER A 60 8.85 3.20 -16.20
N THR A 61 8.85 4.45 -15.77
CA THR A 61 7.70 5.35 -15.89
C THR A 61 8.09 6.71 -16.43
N TYR A 62 7.08 7.47 -16.87
CA TYR A 62 7.24 8.81 -17.41
C TYR A 62 6.09 9.71 -16.97
N ASP A 63 6.37 11.02 -16.89
CA ASP A 63 5.40 12.04 -16.47
C ASP A 63 4.59 12.63 -17.63
N GLY A 64 4.94 12.32 -18.87
CA GLY A 64 4.25 12.81 -20.07
C GLY A 64 4.25 14.34 -20.20
N GLY A 65 5.20 15.04 -19.55
CA GLY A 65 5.25 16.50 -19.51
C GLY A 65 4.24 17.15 -18.56
N ARG A 66 3.55 16.38 -17.71
CA ARG A 66 2.55 16.91 -16.77
C ARG A 66 3.19 17.77 -15.68
N PRO A 67 2.54 18.87 -15.24
CA PRO A 67 3.01 19.65 -14.10
C PRO A 67 2.78 18.88 -12.80
N LEU A 68 3.60 19.13 -11.79
CA LEU A 68 3.44 18.55 -10.47
C LEU A 68 2.35 19.29 -9.69
N ASP A 69 1.28 18.60 -9.31
CA ASP A 69 0.28 19.12 -8.37
C ASP A 69 0.65 18.81 -6.93
N ILE A 70 1.12 19.83 -6.20
CA ILE A 70 1.56 19.72 -4.81
C ILE A 70 0.43 19.27 -3.87
N ALA A 71 -0.81 19.68 -4.12
CA ALA A 71 -1.94 19.26 -3.29
C ALA A 71 -2.17 17.76 -3.45
N SER A 72 -2.12 17.26 -4.68
CA SER A 72 -2.21 15.83 -4.97
C SER A 72 -1.04 15.06 -4.35
N VAL A 73 0.20 15.58 -4.41
CA VAL A 73 1.37 14.96 -3.76
C VAL A 73 1.11 14.74 -2.28
N LEU A 74 0.72 15.79 -1.55
CA LEU A 74 0.50 15.69 -0.10
C LEU A 74 -0.66 14.75 0.23
N LEU A 75 -1.80 14.90 -0.44
CA LEU A 75 -2.98 14.08 -0.15
C LEU A 75 -2.78 12.62 -0.54
N PHE A 76 -2.13 12.34 -1.66
CA PHE A 76 -1.87 10.98 -2.09
C PHE A 76 -0.87 10.30 -1.15
N THR A 77 0.28 10.92 -0.90
CA THR A 77 1.33 10.32 -0.05
C THR A 77 0.84 9.97 1.35
N PHE A 78 0.04 10.82 2.00
CA PHE A 78 -0.41 10.56 3.37
C PHE A 78 -1.81 9.94 3.42
N GLY A 79 -2.75 10.48 2.65
CA GLY A 79 -4.14 10.03 2.65
C GLY A 79 -4.27 8.62 2.10
N ASN A 80 -3.70 8.37 0.91
CA ASN A 80 -3.75 7.04 0.32
C ASN A 80 -3.00 6.01 1.17
N GLY A 81 -1.75 6.32 1.51
CA GLY A 81 -0.89 5.45 2.29
C GLY A 81 -1.53 4.99 3.61
N ILE A 82 -2.28 5.87 4.30
CA ILE A 82 -3.01 5.49 5.52
C ILE A 82 -4.28 4.71 5.19
N ALA A 83 -5.13 5.24 4.31
CA ALA A 83 -6.44 4.68 4.02
C ALA A 83 -6.35 3.26 3.43
N GLU A 84 -5.53 3.08 2.40
CA GLU A 84 -5.37 1.77 1.77
C GLU A 84 -4.75 0.75 2.70
N THR A 85 -3.73 1.14 3.48
CA THR A 85 -3.12 0.24 4.46
C THR A 85 -4.14 -0.29 5.47
N PHE A 86 -5.08 0.54 5.94
CA PHE A 86 -6.15 0.06 6.82
C PHE A 86 -6.99 -1.03 6.17
N MET A 87 -7.42 -0.83 4.94
CA MET A 87 -8.26 -1.79 4.24
C MET A 87 -7.51 -3.06 3.85
N PHE A 88 -6.24 -2.92 3.48
CA PHE A 88 -5.36 -4.07 3.21
C PHE A 88 -5.22 -4.96 4.44
N TYR A 89 -5.07 -4.38 5.63
CA TYR A 89 -5.01 -5.16 6.86
C TYR A 89 -6.36 -5.63 7.38
N ALA A 90 -7.45 -4.92 7.09
CA ALA A 90 -8.80 -5.45 7.32
C ALA A 90 -9.02 -6.74 6.51
N ALA A 91 -8.67 -6.72 5.22
CA ALA A 91 -8.71 -7.90 4.35
C ALA A 91 -7.77 -9.00 4.85
N PHE A 92 -6.54 -8.65 5.26
CA PHE A 92 -5.61 -9.59 5.86
C PHE A 92 -6.20 -10.30 7.07
N VAL A 93 -6.79 -9.57 8.01
CA VAL A 93 -7.38 -10.14 9.23
C VAL A 93 -8.58 -11.03 8.91
N ILE A 94 -9.36 -10.69 7.87
CA ILE A 94 -10.43 -11.58 7.38
C ILE A 94 -9.84 -12.91 6.90
N GLY A 95 -8.81 -12.87 6.05
CA GLY A 95 -8.13 -14.08 5.56
C GLY A 95 -7.50 -14.91 6.68
N GLU A 96 -6.82 -14.24 7.64
CA GLU A 96 -6.24 -14.86 8.83
C GLU A 96 -7.33 -15.60 9.65
N LYS A 97 -8.47 -14.94 9.91
CA LYS A 97 -9.58 -15.53 10.67
C LYS A 97 -10.24 -16.69 9.95
N LEU A 98 -10.43 -16.60 8.63
CA LEU A 98 -11.03 -17.65 7.83
C LEU A 98 -10.18 -18.93 7.87
N VAL A 99 -8.86 -18.82 7.66
CA VAL A 99 -7.95 -19.96 7.83
C VAL A 99 -7.91 -20.42 9.28
N GLY A 100 -8.06 -19.50 10.24
CA GLY A 100 -8.12 -19.77 11.67
C GLY A 100 -9.24 -20.72 12.12
N PHE A 101 -10.29 -20.92 11.31
CA PHE A 101 -11.31 -21.95 11.56
C PHE A 101 -10.80 -23.36 11.31
N ALA A 102 -9.84 -23.54 10.38
CA ALA A 102 -9.34 -24.84 9.96
C ALA A 102 -7.92 -25.15 10.48
N SER A 103 -7.11 -24.14 10.77
CA SER A 103 -5.71 -24.31 11.18
C SER A 103 -5.26 -23.27 12.19
N LYS A 104 -4.35 -23.66 13.08
CA LYS A 104 -3.62 -22.76 13.99
C LYS A 104 -2.15 -22.59 13.60
N ASN A 105 -1.72 -23.20 12.50
CA ASN A 105 -0.35 -23.08 12.01
C ASN A 105 -0.08 -21.63 11.58
N SER A 106 0.94 -21.01 12.16
CA SER A 106 1.28 -19.60 11.94
C SER A 106 1.53 -19.26 10.46
N MET A 107 2.18 -20.16 9.72
CA MET A 107 2.43 -19.96 8.29
C MET A 107 1.14 -20.03 7.47
N ALA A 108 0.24 -20.97 7.79
CA ALA A 108 -1.07 -21.06 7.14
C ALA A 108 -1.91 -19.79 7.38
N LEU A 109 -1.92 -19.28 8.62
CA LEU A 109 -2.60 -18.05 8.99
C LEU A 109 -2.05 -16.84 8.22
N PHE A 110 -0.71 -16.72 8.16
CA PHE A 110 -0.04 -15.67 7.41
C PHE A 110 -0.37 -15.73 5.92
N ILE A 111 -0.26 -16.91 5.29
CA ILE A 111 -0.58 -17.09 3.87
C ILE A 111 -2.05 -16.75 3.60
N GLY A 112 -2.97 -17.20 4.45
CA GLY A 112 -4.39 -16.87 4.34
C GLY A 112 -4.66 -15.37 4.35
N GLY A 113 -4.08 -14.67 5.33
CA GLY A 113 -4.17 -13.21 5.37
C GLY A 113 -3.52 -12.54 4.17
N PHE A 114 -2.33 -13.00 3.76
CA PHE A 114 -1.58 -12.44 2.65
C PHE A 114 -2.31 -12.58 1.31
N VAL A 115 -2.98 -13.71 1.06
CA VAL A 115 -3.81 -13.89 -0.15
C VAL A 115 -4.95 -12.88 -0.18
N PHE A 116 -5.67 -12.69 0.93
CA PHE A 116 -6.77 -11.71 0.99
C PHE A 116 -6.27 -10.27 0.85
N PHE A 117 -5.13 -9.95 1.46
CA PHE A 117 -4.43 -8.67 1.25
C PHE A 117 -4.18 -8.45 -0.25
N MET A 118 -3.59 -9.41 -0.94
CA MET A 118 -3.21 -9.28 -2.36
C MET A 118 -4.44 -9.18 -3.27
N VAL A 119 -5.47 -10.00 -3.04
CA VAL A 119 -6.74 -9.96 -3.79
C VAL A 119 -7.40 -8.60 -3.63
N TYR A 120 -7.49 -8.10 -2.39
CA TYR A 120 -8.07 -6.80 -2.13
C TYR A 120 -7.24 -5.70 -2.78
N SER A 121 -5.91 -5.70 -2.60
CA SER A 121 -5.00 -4.73 -3.23
C SER A 121 -5.19 -4.66 -4.75
N GLY A 122 -5.23 -5.80 -5.44
CA GLY A 122 -5.49 -5.85 -6.89
C GLY A 122 -6.87 -5.30 -7.27
N LEU A 123 -7.90 -5.55 -6.46
CA LEU A 123 -9.25 -5.03 -6.67
C LEU A 123 -9.28 -3.49 -6.63
N ILE A 124 -8.59 -2.85 -5.67
CA ILE A 124 -8.63 -1.38 -5.52
C ILE A 124 -7.94 -0.71 -6.71
N HIS A 125 -6.85 -1.31 -7.20
CA HIS A 125 -6.17 -0.86 -8.41
C HIS A 125 -7.09 -0.94 -9.63
N GLY A 126 -7.80 -2.05 -9.80
CA GLY A 126 -8.77 -2.21 -10.88
C GLY A 126 -9.95 -1.23 -10.81
N LEU A 127 -10.42 -0.91 -9.61
CA LEU A 127 -11.62 -0.07 -9.42
C LEU A 127 -11.35 1.44 -9.43
N PHE A 128 -10.17 1.88 -9.01
CA PHE A 128 -9.88 3.31 -8.82
C PHE A 128 -8.66 3.77 -9.61
N TRP A 129 -7.53 3.07 -9.46
CA TRP A 129 -6.25 3.57 -9.96
C TRP A 129 -6.13 3.49 -11.49
N ILE A 130 -6.65 2.44 -12.12
CA ILE A 130 -6.60 2.34 -13.60
C ILE A 130 -7.39 3.47 -14.27
N GLU A 131 -8.49 3.93 -13.68
CA GLU A 131 -9.29 5.03 -14.25
C GLU A 131 -8.66 6.41 -14.01
N LEU A 132 -7.98 6.60 -12.87
CA LEU A 132 -7.38 7.88 -12.52
C LEU A 132 -6.01 8.09 -13.18
N LEU A 133 -5.17 7.05 -13.21
CA LEU A 133 -3.78 7.20 -13.60
C LEU A 133 -3.68 7.36 -15.13
N PRO A 134 -3.04 8.43 -15.63
CA PRO A 134 -2.79 8.58 -17.05
C PRO A 134 -1.79 7.50 -17.51
N GLU A 135 -1.63 7.34 -18.82
CA GLU A 135 -0.55 6.49 -19.32
C GLU A 135 0.81 7.01 -18.83
N HIS A 136 1.57 6.09 -18.22
CA HIS A 136 2.82 6.43 -17.54
C HIS A 136 3.85 5.29 -17.54
N VAL A 137 3.52 4.11 -18.07
CA VAL A 137 4.43 2.96 -18.07
C VAL A 137 5.25 2.97 -19.36
N ASN A 138 6.57 3.07 -19.25
CA ASN A 138 7.47 2.89 -20.38
C ASN A 138 7.51 1.40 -20.76
N GLN A 139 6.87 1.06 -21.89
CA GLN A 139 6.77 -0.31 -22.37
C GLN A 139 8.13 -0.91 -22.79
N GLU A 140 9.11 -0.06 -23.11
CA GLU A 140 10.44 -0.46 -23.57
C GLU A 140 11.44 -0.64 -22.41
N SER A 141 11.06 -0.30 -21.18
CA SER A 141 11.98 -0.40 -20.04
C SER A 141 12.33 -1.86 -19.73
N PRO A 142 13.62 -2.21 -19.62
CA PRO A 142 14.04 -3.56 -19.24
C PRO A 142 13.71 -3.90 -17.77
N LEU A 143 13.37 -2.89 -16.96
CA LEU A 143 13.03 -3.06 -15.54
C LEU A 143 11.52 -3.24 -15.32
N LYS A 144 10.67 -2.99 -16.33
CA LYS A 144 9.22 -3.19 -16.25
C LYS A 144 8.81 -4.57 -15.73
N PRO A 145 9.43 -5.70 -16.12
CA PRO A 145 9.08 -7.02 -15.58
C PRO A 145 9.25 -7.16 -14.06
N LEU A 146 10.01 -6.26 -13.42
CA LEU A 146 10.26 -6.26 -11.99
C LEU A 146 9.15 -5.55 -11.18
N PHE A 147 8.15 -4.93 -11.84
CA PHE A 147 7.05 -4.27 -11.16
C PHE A 147 6.32 -5.18 -10.19
N MET A 148 5.67 -6.25 -10.69
CA MET A 148 4.91 -7.14 -9.81
C MET A 148 5.76 -7.88 -8.78
N PRO A 149 6.95 -8.43 -9.13
CA PRO A 149 7.83 -9.01 -8.12
C PRO A 149 8.13 -8.04 -6.99
N THR A 150 8.40 -6.77 -7.30
CA THR A 150 8.67 -5.76 -6.28
C THR A 150 7.44 -5.42 -5.46
N GLN A 151 6.25 -5.29 -6.08
CA GLN A 151 5.00 -5.09 -5.33
C GLN A 151 4.69 -6.25 -4.36
N ILE A 152 4.96 -7.50 -4.77
CA ILE A 152 4.79 -8.68 -3.91
C ILE A 152 5.77 -8.64 -2.72
N LEU A 153 7.02 -8.23 -2.95
CA LEU A 153 8.01 -8.06 -1.87
C LEU A 153 7.60 -6.96 -0.89
N ILE A 154 7.12 -5.81 -1.40
CA ILE A 154 6.56 -4.72 -0.60
C ILE A 154 5.42 -5.25 0.26
N ALA A 155 4.38 -5.81 -0.37
CA ALA A 155 3.21 -6.34 0.31
C ALA A 155 3.58 -7.40 1.36
N GLY A 156 4.49 -8.31 1.02
CA GLY A 156 4.96 -9.35 1.94
C GLY A 156 5.69 -8.77 3.15
N SER A 157 6.56 -7.79 2.95
CA SER A 157 7.30 -7.12 4.03
C SER A 157 6.36 -6.37 4.99
N TRP A 158 5.33 -5.72 4.46
CA TRP A 158 4.31 -5.03 5.24
C TRP A 158 3.41 -6.03 5.97
N ALA A 159 2.96 -7.08 5.29
CA ALA A 159 2.16 -8.14 5.90
C ALA A 159 2.91 -8.80 7.07
N LEU A 160 4.21 -9.07 6.93
CA LEU A 160 5.04 -9.61 8.02
C LEU A 160 5.18 -8.63 9.19
N SER A 161 5.37 -7.35 8.90
CA SER A 161 5.48 -6.29 9.92
C SER A 161 4.21 -6.22 10.78
N PHE A 162 3.05 -6.30 10.14
CA PHE A 162 1.78 -6.34 10.84
C PHE A 162 1.50 -7.68 11.52
N PHE A 163 1.77 -8.81 10.88
CA PHE A 163 1.47 -10.13 11.44
C PHE A 163 2.28 -10.43 12.70
N TRP A 164 3.58 -10.08 12.72
CA TRP A 164 4.43 -10.36 13.88
C TRP A 164 4.40 -9.28 14.95
N TYR A 165 4.18 -8.01 14.59
CA TYR A 165 4.34 -6.88 15.52
C TYR A 165 3.12 -5.96 15.60
N ARG A 166 2.11 -6.17 14.76
CA ARG A 166 0.97 -5.24 14.59
C ARG A 166 1.44 -3.81 14.32
N ASP A 167 2.56 -3.67 13.61
CA ASP A 167 3.24 -2.39 13.36
C ASP A 167 2.64 -1.63 12.18
N LEU A 168 1.49 -0.99 12.40
CA LEU A 168 0.85 -0.13 11.41
C LEU A 168 1.60 1.18 11.14
N PRO A 169 2.09 1.93 12.15
CA PRO A 169 2.69 3.24 11.90
C PRO A 169 3.90 3.18 10.95
N SER A 170 4.77 2.18 11.10
CA SER A 170 5.90 2.00 10.19
C SER A 170 5.44 1.70 8.77
N VAL A 171 4.35 0.94 8.61
CA VAL A 171 3.81 0.60 7.29
C VAL A 171 3.15 1.81 6.63
N PHE A 172 2.46 2.68 7.38
CA PHE A 172 1.95 3.94 6.82
C PHE A 172 3.05 4.78 6.21
N VAL A 173 4.20 4.87 6.89
CA VAL A 173 5.37 5.60 6.37
C VAL A 173 5.93 4.91 5.13
N LEU A 174 6.14 3.60 5.18
CA LEU A 174 6.67 2.85 4.03
C LEU A 174 5.75 2.91 2.80
N HIS A 175 4.43 2.83 3.01
CA HIS A 175 3.44 2.96 1.95
C HIS A 175 3.42 4.38 1.39
N GLY A 176 3.41 5.39 2.24
CA GLY A 176 3.50 6.78 1.80
C GLY A 176 4.75 7.05 0.95
N LEU A 177 5.89 6.41 1.22
CA LEU A 177 7.09 6.53 0.37
C LEU A 177 6.91 5.89 -1.02
N VAL A 178 6.20 4.77 -1.12
CA VAL A 178 5.83 4.16 -2.40
C VAL A 178 4.92 5.12 -3.19
N ASP A 179 3.90 5.67 -2.52
CA ASP A 179 2.95 6.61 -3.12
C ASP A 179 3.61 7.92 -3.55
N LEU A 180 4.52 8.45 -2.72
CA LEU A 180 5.33 9.61 -3.03
C LEU A 180 6.17 9.36 -4.29
N THR A 181 6.81 8.19 -4.37
CA THR A 181 7.58 7.83 -5.57
C THR A 181 6.69 7.80 -6.80
N MET A 182 5.51 7.20 -6.68
CA MET A 182 4.55 7.11 -7.78
C MET A 182 4.14 8.50 -8.27
N ILE A 183 3.67 9.38 -7.38
CA ILE A 183 3.15 10.69 -7.80
C ILE A 183 4.24 11.64 -8.29
N LEU A 184 5.47 11.54 -7.79
CA LEU A 184 6.60 12.33 -8.30
C LEU A 184 7.01 11.92 -9.73
N ASN A 185 6.81 10.66 -10.10
CA ASN A 185 7.13 10.15 -11.44
C ASN A 185 5.97 10.29 -12.42
N VAL A 186 4.74 10.02 -12.00
CA VAL A 186 3.56 10.05 -12.89
C VAL A 186 2.99 11.46 -13.02
N LYS A 187 3.07 12.27 -11.95
CA LYS A 187 2.54 13.63 -11.85
C LYS A 187 1.05 13.73 -12.24
N PHE A 188 0.24 12.81 -11.73
CA PHE A 188 -1.21 12.85 -11.90
C PHE A 188 -1.87 13.83 -10.91
N SER A 189 -3.08 14.28 -11.24
CA SER A 189 -3.94 15.10 -10.39
C SER A 189 -5.02 14.21 -9.75
N LEU A 190 -5.20 14.29 -8.43
CA LEU A 190 -6.32 13.68 -7.72
C LEU A 190 -7.65 14.39 -7.99
N PHE A 191 -7.62 15.59 -8.57
CA PHE A 191 -8.79 16.45 -8.73
C PHE A 191 -9.36 16.47 -10.15
N GLY A 192 -8.73 15.76 -11.09
CA GLY A 192 -8.97 15.88 -12.53
C GLY A 192 -7.92 16.74 -13.18
#